data_AF-H0GVC7-F1
#
_entry.id   AF-H0GVC7-F1
#
_cell.length_a   1.000
_cell.length_b   1.000
_cell.length_c   1.000
_cell.angle_alpha   90.00
_cell.angle_beta   90.00
_cell.angle_gamma   90.00
#
_symmetry.space_group_name_H-M   'P 1'
#
loop_
_entity.id
_entity.type
_entity.pdbx_description
1 polymer ?
#
loop_
_entity_poly.entity_id
_entity_poly.type
_entity_poly.pdbx_seq_one_letter_code
_entity_poly.pdbx_strand_id
1 'polypeptide(L)'
;MDVRQPIREAVNNRRKPKFLSVSFNQDDSCFSVALENGFRIFNTDPLTNKLSKTFKESSANQSRGTGIGYTRMLYRTNYIALVGGGKRPRHALNKLIIWDDLLQKETITLKFMSSIKDVFLSRIHIVVVLENTIEIFQFQTNPQRICPILDIPSNGSVDYVVCSSKHLQSQTSSQSQSKIVEIIAFPSSKCIGQIQVADLSQIKHNSQNPTESALLPTSIIKAHKNQIKLVRINHQGTMVATCSVQGTLIRIFSTHNGSLIKEFRRGMDKADIYELSFSPNGSKLAALSNKQTLHVFQIFETDNGDTKSHDHSHDNGTSHPLKNYIPKGLWRPKYLDSVWSICNVHLKNPVFDAHRSANSGDATHDNGFYKDRCKIGWCRDVNNQDQDDSMVLVWQNSGIWEKFVILEKEQQQVSSKTHYSLEESLRNDDSRPVHEPTRWELLRESWREL
;
A
#
# COMPACT_ATOMS: atom_id res chain seq x y z
N MET A 1 -3.09 19.04 23.90
CA MET A 1 -2.33 20.29 24.16
C MET A 1 -1.22 20.39 23.14
N ASP A 2 -0.99 21.61 22.66
CA ASP A 2 0.02 22.11 21.72
C ASP A 2 0.05 21.57 20.28
N VAL A 3 -0.96 21.97 19.51
CA VAL A 3 -0.96 21.89 18.04
C VAL A 3 -0.04 23.00 17.53
N ARG A 4 1.26 22.72 17.35
CA ARG A 4 2.20 23.67 16.75
C ARG A 4 1.60 24.21 15.46
N GLN A 5 1.36 25.53 15.43
CA GLN A 5 0.76 26.21 14.29
C GLN A 5 1.55 25.94 13.00
N PRO A 6 0.88 25.81 11.84
CA PRO A 6 1.59 25.66 10.58
C PRO A 6 2.42 26.92 10.32
N ILE A 7 3.70 26.74 9.97
CA ILE A 7 4.53 27.81 9.40
C ILE A 7 3.85 28.22 8.08
N ARG A 8 3.08 29.31 8.13
CA ARG A 8 2.41 29.89 6.96
C ARG A 8 3.36 30.86 6.28
N GLU A 9 3.99 30.44 5.19
CA GLU A 9 4.32 31.38 4.12
C GLU A 9 3.05 31.57 3.28
N ALA A 10 2.23 32.54 3.66
CA ALA A 10 1.07 32.95 2.88
C ALA A 10 1.52 33.61 1.58
N VAL A 11 1.61 32.82 0.50
CA VAL A 11 1.57 33.37 -0.86
C VAL A 11 0.15 33.21 -1.40
N ASN A 12 -0.57 34.33 -1.43
CA ASN A 12 -1.86 34.47 -2.10
C ASN A 12 -1.71 34.19 -3.60
N ASN A 13 -1.93 32.93 -3.99
CA ASN A 13 -2.45 32.54 -5.30
C ASN A 13 -2.92 31.08 -5.22
N ARG A 14 -4.20 30.85 -4.93
CA ARG A 14 -4.82 29.51 -4.80
C ARG A 14 -4.84 28.77 -6.14
N ARG A 15 -3.69 28.24 -6.58
CA ARG A 15 -3.65 27.04 -7.43
C ARG A 15 -3.27 25.88 -6.52
N LYS A 16 -4.31 25.16 -6.05
CA LYS A 16 -4.20 23.96 -5.21
C LYS A 16 -3.15 22.99 -5.80
N PRO A 17 -2.26 22.40 -5.00
CA PRO A 17 -1.26 21.46 -5.50
C PRO A 17 -1.95 20.21 -6.06
N LYS A 18 -1.93 20.04 -7.38
CA LYS A 18 -2.32 18.80 -8.05
C LYS A 18 -1.06 18.04 -8.40
N PHE A 19 -0.61 17.17 -7.50
CA PHE A 19 0.40 16.18 -7.88
C PHE A 19 -0.18 15.30 -8.98
N LEU A 20 0.58 15.10 -10.05
CA LEU A 20 0.16 14.24 -11.15
C LEU A 20 0.26 12.76 -10.75
N SER A 21 1.18 12.44 -9.84
CA SER A 21 1.26 11.15 -9.16
C SER A 21 1.98 11.29 -7.81
N VAL A 22 1.75 10.32 -6.94
CA VAL A 22 2.53 10.09 -5.71
C VAL A 22 2.99 8.64 -5.70
N SER A 23 4.25 8.39 -5.32
CA SER A 23 4.78 7.04 -5.15
C SER A 23 5.79 6.98 -4.01
N PHE A 24 5.57 6.09 -3.06
CA PHE A 24 6.59 5.68 -2.09
C PHE A 24 7.71 4.90 -2.77
N ASN A 25 8.91 4.94 -2.19
CA ASN A 25 9.99 4.02 -2.52
C ASN A 25 9.72 2.64 -1.87
N GLN A 26 10.56 1.66 -2.20
CA GLN A 26 10.39 0.23 -1.89
C GLN A 26 10.30 -0.08 -0.39
N ASP A 27 10.78 0.85 0.45
CA ASP A 27 10.88 0.70 1.90
C ASP A 27 10.09 1.77 2.67
N ASP A 28 9.21 2.50 1.98
CA ASP A 28 8.35 3.59 2.49
C ASP A 28 9.09 4.75 3.16
N SER A 29 10.42 4.76 3.13
CA SER A 29 11.25 5.76 3.78
C SER A 29 11.24 7.13 3.09
N CYS A 30 10.84 7.17 1.82
CA CYS A 30 10.71 8.37 1.00
C CYS A 30 9.50 8.24 0.07
N PHE A 31 8.99 9.38 -0.42
CA PHE A 31 8.03 9.40 -1.51
C PHE A 31 8.39 10.45 -2.55
N SER A 32 8.07 10.15 -3.79
CA SER A 32 8.20 11.04 -4.93
C SER A 32 6.84 11.57 -5.34
N VAL A 33 6.81 12.82 -5.81
CA VAL A 33 5.62 13.45 -6.39
C VAL A 33 5.95 14.02 -7.76
N ALA A 34 5.07 13.76 -8.72
CA ALA A 34 5.20 14.24 -10.09
C ALA A 34 4.39 15.54 -10.29
N LEU A 35 4.92 16.47 -11.07
CA LEU A 35 4.40 17.83 -11.23
C LEU A 35 4.31 18.25 -12.71
N GLU A 36 3.49 19.26 -12.98
CA GLU A 36 3.35 19.89 -14.30
C GLU A 36 4.67 20.51 -14.84
N ASN A 37 5.67 20.68 -13.98
CA ASN A 37 6.95 21.27 -14.33
C ASN A 37 8.17 20.48 -13.82
N GLY A 38 7.99 19.24 -13.35
CA GLY A 38 9.10 18.44 -12.83
C GLY A 38 8.65 17.44 -11.77
N PHE A 39 9.47 17.26 -10.73
CA PHE A 39 9.17 16.33 -9.64
C PHE A 39 9.84 16.78 -8.34
N ARG A 40 9.37 16.22 -7.21
CA ARG A 40 10.00 16.39 -5.90
C ARG A 40 10.13 15.03 -5.20
N ILE A 41 11.08 14.93 -4.28
CA ILE A 41 11.25 13.79 -3.37
C ILE A 41 11.23 14.31 -1.94
N PHE A 42 10.49 13.60 -1.10
CA PHE A 42 10.38 13.87 0.32
C PHE A 42 10.83 12.65 1.14
N ASN A 43 11.42 12.90 2.30
CA ASN A 43 11.48 11.92 3.37
C ASN A 43 10.07 11.72 3.95
N THR A 44 9.69 10.48 4.25
CA THR A 44 8.34 10.16 4.74
C THR A 44 8.12 10.67 6.16
N ASP A 45 9.00 10.29 7.09
CA ASP A 45 8.96 10.68 8.50
C ASP A 45 10.40 10.76 9.07
N PRO A 46 10.84 11.90 9.63
CA PRO A 46 10.16 13.20 9.62
C PRO A 46 10.03 13.77 8.21
N LEU A 47 8.88 14.38 7.91
CA LEU A 47 8.60 14.96 6.60
C LEU A 47 9.60 16.07 6.24
N THR A 48 10.41 15.85 5.20
CA THR A 48 11.39 16.84 4.70
C THR A 48 11.51 16.77 3.18
N ASN A 49 11.53 17.91 2.48
CA ASN A 49 11.81 17.96 1.04
C ASN A 49 13.31 17.73 0.80
N LYS A 50 13.66 16.63 0.14
CA LYS A 50 15.05 16.22 -0.12
C LYS A 50 15.56 16.65 -1.48
N LEU A 51 14.68 16.69 -2.48
CA LEU A 51 15.03 17.03 -3.85
C LEU A 51 13.85 17.72 -4.53
N SER A 52 14.13 18.79 -5.26
CA SER A 52 13.16 19.48 -6.10
C SER A 52 13.77 19.73 -7.47
N LYS A 53 13.27 19.02 -8.48
CA LYS A 53 13.71 19.17 -9.87
C LYS A 53 12.64 19.86 -10.67
N THR A 54 12.97 21.03 -11.24
CA THR A 54 12.11 21.75 -12.19
C THR A 54 12.76 21.73 -13.58
N PHE A 55 11.97 21.42 -14.59
CA PHE A 55 12.37 21.51 -15.99
C PHE A 55 11.89 22.83 -16.57
N LYS A 56 12.82 23.62 -17.12
CA LYS A 56 12.51 24.86 -17.82
C LYS A 56 12.14 24.57 -19.27
N GLU A 57 11.24 25.39 -19.81
CA GLU A 57 10.95 25.41 -21.24
C GLU A 57 12.17 25.97 -21.99
N SER A 58 12.64 25.26 -23.01
CA SER A 58 13.77 25.70 -23.81
C SER A 58 13.26 26.50 -25.01
N SER A 59 13.72 27.74 -25.15
CA SER A 59 13.40 28.61 -26.30
C SER A 59 14.16 28.22 -27.58
N ALA A 60 15.28 27.49 -27.45
CA ALA A 60 16.17 27.19 -28.56
C ALA A 60 15.82 25.89 -29.32
N ASN A 61 15.01 25.01 -28.72
CA ASN A 61 14.54 23.78 -29.35
C ASN A 61 13.02 23.71 -29.17
N GLN A 62 12.26 23.87 -30.25
CA GLN A 62 10.80 23.84 -30.27
C GLN A 62 10.21 22.76 -29.33
N SER A 63 9.43 23.21 -28.35
CA SER A 63 8.33 22.47 -27.71
C SER A 63 8.62 21.25 -26.80
N ARG A 64 9.76 21.16 -26.11
CA ARG A 64 9.84 20.16 -25.00
C ARG A 64 8.96 20.62 -23.83
N GLY A 65 7.92 19.85 -23.53
CA GLY A 65 7.09 20.05 -22.34
C GLY A 65 7.89 19.93 -21.04
N THR A 66 7.26 20.24 -19.93
CA THR A 66 7.90 20.26 -18.60
C THR A 66 7.28 19.25 -17.63
N GLY A 67 6.10 18.73 -17.96
CA GLY A 67 5.31 17.89 -17.08
C GLY A 67 5.80 16.47 -16.99
N ILE A 68 5.91 15.99 -15.76
CA ILE A 68 6.18 14.60 -15.40
C ILE A 68 4.89 14.04 -14.82
N GLY A 69 4.36 12.99 -15.42
CA GLY A 69 3.10 12.37 -15.01
C GLY A 69 3.29 11.28 -13.97
N TYR A 70 4.45 10.62 -13.99
CA TYR A 70 4.75 9.52 -13.09
C TYR A 70 6.22 9.52 -12.69
N THR A 71 6.49 9.23 -11.42
CA THR A 71 7.83 9.05 -10.87
C THR A 71 7.92 7.78 -10.04
N ARG A 72 9.00 7.02 -10.18
CA ARG A 72 9.34 5.90 -9.29
C ARG A 72 10.80 5.98 -8.87
N MET A 73 11.05 5.86 -7.57
CA MET A 73 12.41 5.88 -7.01
C MET A 73 13.03 4.48 -7.03
N LEU A 74 14.36 4.40 -7.15
CA LEU A 74 15.12 3.21 -6.78
C LEU A 74 15.72 3.41 -5.39
N TYR A 75 15.01 2.94 -4.35
CA TYR A 75 15.33 3.18 -2.94
C TYR A 75 15.71 4.66 -2.70
N ARG A 76 16.79 4.90 -1.96
CA ARG A 76 17.40 6.22 -1.77
C ARG A 76 18.63 6.44 -2.66
N THR A 77 18.67 5.80 -3.84
CA THR A 77 19.73 6.04 -4.83
C THR A 77 19.46 7.34 -5.60
N ASN A 78 20.40 7.71 -6.46
CA ASN A 78 20.27 8.82 -7.41
C ASN A 78 19.43 8.50 -8.65
N TYR A 79 18.91 7.27 -8.80
CA TYR A 79 18.12 6.86 -9.96
C TYR A 79 16.63 7.00 -9.75
N ILE A 80 15.97 7.64 -10.71
CA ILE A 80 14.54 7.92 -10.70
C ILE A 80 13.97 7.59 -12.07
N ALA A 81 12.95 6.73 -12.13
CA ALA A 81 12.16 6.52 -13.34
C ALA A 81 11.16 7.68 -13.52
N LEU A 82 11.12 8.24 -14.72
CA LEU A 82 10.24 9.33 -15.13
C LEU A 82 9.41 8.92 -16.34
N VAL A 83 8.13 9.23 -16.31
CA VAL A 83 7.22 9.21 -17.47
C VAL A 83 6.60 10.59 -17.61
N GLY A 84 6.56 11.13 -18.83
CA GLY A 84 5.94 12.44 -19.05
C GLY A 84 4.44 12.42 -18.80
N GLY A 85 3.86 13.58 -18.47
CA GLY A 85 2.41 13.70 -18.26
C GLY A 85 2.01 15.13 -17.91
N GLY A 86 0.77 15.31 -17.46
CA GLY A 86 0.21 16.64 -17.25
C GLY A 86 -0.22 17.31 -18.56
N LYS A 87 -0.42 18.62 -18.52
CA LYS A 87 -0.91 19.40 -19.67
C LYS A 87 0.12 19.51 -20.78
N ARG A 88 1.40 19.53 -20.41
CA ARG A 88 2.53 19.70 -21.31
C ARG A 88 3.61 18.67 -20.98
N PRO A 89 3.40 17.40 -21.38
CA PRO A 89 4.30 16.32 -21.02
C PRO A 89 5.70 16.53 -21.61
N ARG A 90 6.74 16.37 -20.77
CA ARG A 90 8.13 16.46 -21.20
C ARG A 90 8.55 15.31 -22.12
N HIS A 91 7.99 14.14 -21.87
CA HIS A 91 8.22 12.92 -22.63
C HIS A 91 6.87 12.32 -23.02
N ALA A 92 6.85 11.51 -24.09
CA ALA A 92 5.63 10.78 -24.44
C ALA A 92 5.24 9.78 -23.33
N LEU A 93 3.94 9.50 -23.19
CA LEU A 93 3.39 8.61 -22.17
C LEU A 93 3.86 7.14 -22.31
N ASN A 94 4.36 6.77 -23.48
CA ASN A 94 4.94 5.46 -23.81
C ASN A 94 6.48 5.48 -23.78
N LYS A 95 7.10 6.51 -23.18
CA LYS A 95 8.55 6.64 -23.07
C LYS A 95 8.96 6.67 -21.61
N LEU A 96 9.71 5.65 -21.18
CA LEU A 96 10.35 5.59 -19.87
C LEU A 96 11.74 6.22 -19.94
N ILE A 97 12.02 7.10 -19.00
CA ILE A 97 13.34 7.70 -18.79
C ILE A 97 13.85 7.27 -17.42
N ILE A 98 15.07 6.75 -17.33
CA ILE A 98 15.79 6.70 -16.06
C ILE A 98 16.66 7.96 -15.98
N TRP A 99 16.37 8.77 -14.98
CA TRP A 99 17.11 9.98 -14.64
C TRP A 99 18.14 9.66 -13.57
N ASP A 100 19.35 10.15 -13.77
CA ASP A 100 20.40 10.18 -12.78
C ASP A 100 20.49 11.59 -12.19
N ASP A 101 20.12 11.73 -10.92
CA ASP A 101 20.15 13.01 -10.23
C ASP A 101 21.57 13.46 -9.86
N LEU A 102 22.51 12.54 -9.64
CA LEU A 102 23.90 12.94 -9.38
C LEU A 102 24.53 13.54 -10.64
N LEU A 103 24.28 12.92 -11.80
CA LEU A 103 24.80 13.38 -13.09
C LEU A 103 23.89 14.40 -13.80
N GLN A 104 22.72 14.67 -13.24
CA GLN A 104 21.69 15.56 -13.80
C GLN A 104 21.37 15.26 -15.27
N LYS A 105 21.23 13.97 -15.64
CA LYS A 105 21.00 13.54 -17.02
C LYS A 105 20.09 12.33 -17.16
N GLU A 106 19.53 12.17 -18.35
CA GLU A 106 18.77 10.99 -18.77
C GLU A 106 19.77 9.87 -19.14
N THR A 107 19.81 8.77 -18.39
CA THR A 107 20.79 7.68 -18.57
C THR A 107 20.25 6.53 -19.40
N ILE A 108 19.00 6.12 -19.18
CA ILE A 108 18.33 5.06 -19.93
C ILE A 108 17.04 5.61 -20.53
N THR A 109 16.75 5.20 -21.76
CA THR A 109 15.50 5.50 -22.47
C THR A 109 14.91 4.23 -23.03
N LEU A 110 13.69 3.88 -22.63
CA LEU A 110 12.91 2.79 -23.22
C LEU A 110 11.63 3.34 -23.84
N LYS A 111 11.26 2.81 -25.01
CA LYS A 111 10.08 3.22 -25.78
C LYS A 111 9.17 2.02 -25.98
N PHE A 112 7.87 2.23 -25.79
CA PHE A 112 6.86 1.19 -25.83
C PHE A 112 5.76 1.52 -26.85
N MET A 113 4.96 0.52 -27.20
CA MET A 113 3.83 0.70 -28.13
C MET A 113 2.56 1.22 -27.45
N SER A 114 2.49 1.20 -26.13
CA SER A 114 1.35 1.68 -25.34
C SER A 114 1.80 2.51 -24.16
N SER A 115 0.85 3.20 -23.52
CA SER A 115 1.15 4.11 -22.41
C SER A 115 1.60 3.33 -21.17
N ILE A 116 2.65 3.83 -20.52
CA ILE A 116 3.15 3.28 -19.26
C ILE A 116 2.17 3.63 -18.13
N LYS A 117 1.80 2.63 -17.34
CA LYS A 117 0.88 2.76 -16.20
C LYS A 117 1.61 2.68 -14.87
N ASP A 118 2.64 1.84 -14.78
CA ASP A 118 3.48 1.71 -13.58
C ASP A 118 4.90 1.27 -13.98
N VAL A 119 5.85 1.51 -13.08
CA VAL A 119 7.26 1.12 -13.23
C VAL A 119 7.77 0.66 -11.88
N PHE A 120 8.44 -0.48 -11.83
CA PHE A 120 9.16 -0.93 -10.65
C PHE A 120 10.64 -1.07 -10.97
N LEU A 121 11.46 -0.61 -10.03
CA LEU A 121 12.91 -0.63 -10.14
C LEU A 121 13.50 -1.51 -9.05
N SER A 122 14.48 -2.32 -9.44
CA SER A 122 15.48 -2.88 -8.53
C SER A 122 16.88 -2.52 -9.02
N ARG A 123 17.91 -3.02 -8.34
CA ARG A 123 19.29 -2.89 -8.81
C ARG A 123 19.61 -3.82 -9.99
N ILE A 124 18.69 -4.73 -10.34
CA ILE A 124 18.90 -5.79 -11.33
C ILE A 124 17.91 -5.64 -12.49
N HIS A 125 16.67 -5.24 -12.21
CA HIS A 125 15.58 -5.23 -13.19
C HIS A 125 14.80 -3.92 -13.22
N ILE A 126 14.27 -3.62 -14.41
CA ILE A 126 13.27 -2.59 -14.68
C ILE A 126 12.01 -3.33 -15.13
N VAL A 127 10.95 -3.29 -14.31
CA VAL A 127 9.63 -3.84 -14.65
C VAL A 127 8.77 -2.68 -15.14
N VAL A 128 8.31 -2.75 -16.38
CA VAL A 128 7.43 -1.74 -16.98
C VAL A 128 6.05 -2.31 -17.18
N VAL A 129 5.06 -1.69 -16.54
CA VAL A 129 3.65 -2.06 -16.67
C VAL A 129 3.02 -1.12 -17.68
N LEU A 130 2.55 -1.71 -18.76
CA LEU A 130 1.82 -1.03 -19.83
C LEU A 130 0.32 -1.26 -19.65
N GLU A 131 -0.50 -0.82 -20.61
CA GLU A 131 -1.96 -0.91 -20.51
C GLU A 131 -2.50 -2.35 -20.38
N ASN A 132 -1.89 -3.29 -21.12
CA ASN A 132 -2.31 -4.69 -21.20
C ASN A 132 -1.14 -5.68 -21.05
N THR A 133 0.08 -5.20 -20.81
CA THR A 133 1.26 -6.05 -20.82
C THR A 133 2.27 -5.60 -19.76
N ILE A 134 3.14 -6.51 -19.37
CA ILE A 134 4.32 -6.25 -18.53
C ILE A 134 5.56 -6.64 -19.33
N GLU A 135 6.54 -5.75 -19.37
CA GLU A 135 7.85 -6.00 -19.96
C GLU A 135 8.95 -5.82 -18.91
N ILE A 136 9.87 -6.78 -18.83
CA ILE A 136 10.92 -6.82 -17.80
C ILE A 136 12.29 -6.76 -18.47
N PHE A 137 13.10 -5.78 -18.06
CA PHE A 137 14.43 -5.51 -18.62
C PHE A 137 15.52 -5.59 -17.55
N GLN A 138 16.76 -5.82 -17.96
CA GLN A 138 17.93 -5.63 -17.10
C GLN A 138 18.16 -4.15 -16.81
N PHE A 139 18.47 -3.81 -15.55
CA PHE A 139 18.90 -2.47 -15.15
C PHE A 139 20.39 -2.28 -15.48
N GLN A 140 20.69 -1.90 -16.71
CA GLN A 140 22.05 -1.66 -17.21
C GLN A 140 22.05 -0.58 -18.31
N THR A 141 23.24 -0.14 -18.76
CA THR A 141 23.39 0.93 -19.75
C THR A 141 22.61 0.67 -21.06
N ASN A 142 22.55 -0.58 -21.50
CA ASN A 142 21.74 -1.01 -22.65
C ASN A 142 20.74 -2.09 -22.19
N PRO A 143 19.57 -1.72 -21.63
CA PRO A 143 18.61 -2.68 -21.11
C PRO A 143 18.14 -3.65 -22.19
N GLN A 144 18.18 -4.94 -21.89
CA GLN A 144 17.61 -5.99 -22.73
C GLN A 144 16.45 -6.64 -22.00
N ARG A 145 15.39 -6.99 -22.75
CA ARG A 145 14.24 -7.69 -22.20
C ARG A 145 14.65 -9.12 -21.84
N ILE A 146 14.33 -9.57 -20.63
CA ILE A 146 14.83 -10.85 -20.09
C ILE A 146 13.89 -12.03 -20.28
N CYS A 147 12.60 -11.77 -20.49
CA CYS A 147 11.57 -12.78 -20.65
C CYS A 147 10.52 -12.33 -21.69
N PRO A 148 9.66 -13.24 -22.17
CA PRO A 148 8.48 -12.90 -22.92
C PRO A 148 7.62 -11.86 -22.21
N ILE A 149 6.88 -11.11 -23.03
CA ILE A 149 5.88 -10.16 -22.57
C ILE A 149 4.80 -10.92 -21.78
N LEU A 150 4.45 -10.42 -20.60
CA LEU A 150 3.40 -11.00 -19.77
C LEU A 150 2.09 -10.25 -20.04
N ASP A 151 1.04 -10.97 -20.41
CA ASP A 151 -0.27 -10.36 -20.67
C ASP A 151 -1.05 -10.12 -19.38
N ILE A 152 -1.67 -8.94 -19.26
CA ILE A 152 -2.57 -8.56 -18.17
C ILE A 152 -3.88 -7.98 -18.72
N PRO A 153 -5.00 -8.07 -17.97
CA PRO A 153 -6.20 -7.30 -18.28
C PRO A 153 -5.91 -5.80 -18.37
N SER A 154 -6.72 -5.07 -19.14
CA SER A 154 -6.59 -3.61 -19.23
C SER A 154 -6.63 -2.97 -17.84
N ASN A 155 -5.62 -2.15 -17.53
CA ASN A 155 -5.44 -1.50 -16.23
C ASN A 155 -5.34 -2.50 -15.06
N GLY A 156 -4.82 -3.71 -15.30
CA GLY A 156 -4.58 -4.71 -14.28
C GLY A 156 -3.57 -4.23 -13.23
N SER A 157 -3.88 -4.40 -11.94
CA SER A 157 -2.98 -4.04 -10.85
C SER A 157 -1.80 -5.00 -10.78
N VAL A 158 -0.58 -4.50 -10.94
CA VAL A 158 0.66 -5.24 -10.75
C VAL A 158 1.29 -4.81 -9.44
N ASP A 159 1.98 -5.71 -8.76
CA ASP A 159 2.91 -5.37 -7.71
C ASP A 159 4.21 -6.16 -7.82
N TYR A 160 5.29 -5.57 -7.29
CA TYR A 160 6.64 -6.09 -7.39
C TYR A 160 7.44 -5.75 -6.14
N VAL A 161 8.07 -6.75 -5.53
CA VAL A 161 8.89 -6.60 -4.33
C VAL A 161 10.23 -7.29 -4.50
N VAL A 162 11.28 -6.61 -4.02
CA VAL A 162 12.63 -7.17 -3.84
C VAL A 162 12.80 -7.53 -2.37
N CYS A 163 13.07 -8.79 -2.07
CA CYS A 163 13.23 -9.29 -0.71
C CYS A 163 14.46 -10.21 -0.56
N SER A 164 14.78 -10.58 0.68
CA SER A 164 15.89 -11.49 1.01
C SER A 164 15.35 -12.86 1.40
N SER A 165 15.90 -13.93 0.82
CA SER A 165 15.45 -15.32 1.02
C SER A 165 15.64 -15.87 2.45
N LYS A 166 16.13 -15.09 3.43
CA LYS A 166 16.36 -15.57 4.80
C LYS A 166 15.11 -16.23 5.43
N HIS A 167 13.91 -15.84 5.00
CA HIS A 167 12.63 -16.37 5.50
C HIS A 167 12.00 -17.49 4.65
N LEU A 168 12.51 -17.78 3.44
CA LEU A 168 11.92 -18.79 2.55
C LEU A 168 12.59 -20.17 2.66
N GLN A 169 13.67 -20.30 3.43
CA GLN A 169 14.38 -21.57 3.60
C GLN A 169 13.96 -22.21 4.93
N SER A 170 13.34 -23.38 4.86
CA SER A 170 13.17 -24.28 6.01
C SER A 170 14.53 -24.56 6.66
N GLN A 171 14.54 -24.67 7.99
CA GLN A 171 15.70 -24.70 8.91
C GLN A 171 16.67 -25.89 8.75
N THR A 172 17.12 -26.22 7.54
CA THR A 172 18.01 -27.36 7.30
C THR A 172 19.11 -27.00 6.30
N SER A 173 19.92 -26.00 6.61
CA SER A 173 21.33 -25.90 6.14
C SER A 173 22.00 -24.67 6.74
N SER A 174 22.93 -24.92 7.66
CA SER A 174 23.92 -23.95 8.09
C SER A 174 24.83 -23.61 6.91
N GLN A 175 24.88 -22.33 6.52
CA GLN A 175 25.73 -21.69 5.47
C GLN A 175 25.06 -21.27 4.14
N SER A 176 23.79 -20.91 4.12
CA SER A 176 23.17 -20.29 2.94
C SER A 176 23.39 -18.77 2.89
N GLN A 177 24.14 -18.28 1.89
CA GLN A 177 24.19 -16.85 1.56
C GLN A 177 22.76 -16.33 1.31
N SER A 178 22.45 -15.12 1.79
CA SER A 178 21.15 -14.50 1.55
C SER A 178 20.97 -14.19 0.07
N LYS A 179 20.16 -15.00 -0.64
CA LYS A 179 19.79 -14.75 -2.03
C LYS A 179 18.77 -13.61 -2.11
N ILE A 180 18.99 -12.65 -3.01
CA ILE A 180 17.97 -11.65 -3.37
C ILE A 180 16.91 -12.33 -4.22
N VAL A 181 15.65 -12.13 -3.85
CA VAL A 181 14.48 -12.68 -4.52
C VAL A 181 13.61 -11.52 -4.99
N GLU A 182 13.05 -11.65 -6.19
CA GLU A 182 12.26 -10.60 -6.82
C GLU A 182 10.92 -11.20 -7.22
N ILE A 183 9.87 -10.86 -6.47
CA ILE A 183 8.53 -11.43 -6.64
C ILE A 183 7.66 -10.42 -7.38
N ILE A 184 6.96 -10.90 -8.41
CA ILE A 184 5.94 -10.15 -9.13
C ILE A 184 4.59 -10.84 -8.99
N ALA A 185 3.52 -10.05 -8.83
CA ALA A 185 2.15 -10.56 -8.80
C ALA A 185 1.22 -9.68 -9.62
N PHE A 186 0.36 -10.29 -10.43
CA PHE A 186 -0.50 -9.59 -11.38
C PHE A 186 -1.75 -10.41 -11.72
N PRO A 187 -2.87 -9.78 -12.11
CA PRO A 187 -4.07 -10.48 -12.53
C PRO A 187 -3.90 -11.24 -13.85
N SER A 188 -4.55 -12.40 -13.96
CA SER A 188 -4.56 -13.17 -15.19
C SER A 188 -5.34 -12.45 -16.29
N SER A 189 -4.77 -12.35 -17.49
CA SER A 189 -5.47 -11.88 -18.69
C SER A 189 -6.55 -12.85 -19.19
N LYS A 190 -6.45 -14.14 -18.81
CA LYS A 190 -7.32 -15.22 -19.32
C LYS A 190 -8.50 -15.52 -18.41
N CYS A 191 -8.31 -15.42 -17.10
CA CYS A 191 -9.30 -15.87 -16.11
C CYS A 191 -9.60 -14.75 -15.11
N ILE A 192 -10.85 -14.28 -15.10
CA ILE A 192 -11.30 -13.28 -14.11
C ILE A 192 -11.12 -13.80 -12.68
N GLY A 193 -10.72 -12.92 -11.78
CA GLY A 193 -10.54 -13.26 -10.37
C GLY A 193 -9.35 -14.15 -10.05
N GLN A 194 -8.52 -14.49 -11.06
CA GLN A 194 -7.24 -15.16 -10.84
C GLN A 194 -6.07 -14.17 -10.87
N ILE A 195 -5.04 -14.48 -10.10
CA ILE A 195 -3.73 -13.81 -10.16
C ILE A 195 -2.65 -14.82 -10.51
N GLN A 196 -1.56 -14.31 -11.07
CA GLN A 196 -0.30 -15.01 -11.29
C GLN A 196 0.76 -14.41 -10.37
N VAL A 197 1.61 -15.27 -9.80
CA VAL A 197 2.74 -14.90 -8.97
C VAL A 197 3.99 -15.56 -9.56
N ALA A 198 5.10 -14.84 -9.69
CA ALA A 198 6.35 -15.38 -10.19
C ALA A 198 7.56 -14.82 -9.43
N ASP A 199 8.62 -15.64 -9.38
CA ASP A 199 9.94 -15.28 -8.88
C ASP A 199 10.88 -15.09 -10.06
N LEU A 200 11.35 -13.86 -10.27
CA LEU A 200 12.26 -13.52 -11.38
C LEU A 200 13.62 -14.22 -11.23
N SER A 201 14.00 -14.69 -10.04
CA SER A 201 15.23 -15.47 -9.86
C SER A 201 15.13 -16.89 -10.42
N GLN A 202 13.93 -17.31 -10.84
CA GLN A 202 13.64 -18.61 -11.45
C GLN A 202 13.48 -18.54 -12.98
N ILE A 203 13.86 -17.42 -13.60
CA ILE A 203 13.89 -17.32 -15.06
C ILE A 203 14.82 -18.41 -15.61
N LYS A 204 14.26 -19.28 -16.46
CA LYS A 204 15.00 -20.37 -17.09
C LYS A 204 15.47 -19.90 -18.46
N HIS A 205 16.78 -19.80 -18.62
CA HIS A 205 17.41 -19.62 -19.93
C HIS A 205 17.67 -20.99 -20.57
N ASN A 206 17.38 -21.14 -21.87
CA ASN A 206 17.79 -22.36 -22.57
C ASN A 206 19.29 -22.28 -22.87
N SER A 207 20.10 -23.02 -22.11
CA SER A 207 21.56 -23.09 -22.28
C SER A 207 21.99 -23.69 -23.63
N GLN A 208 21.11 -24.42 -24.32
CA GLN A 208 21.42 -25.07 -25.60
C GLN A 208 21.08 -24.21 -26.82
N ASN A 209 20.19 -23.21 -26.69
CA ASN A 209 19.82 -22.27 -27.74
C ASN A 209 19.58 -20.87 -27.15
N PRO A 210 20.59 -19.97 -27.15
CA PRO A 210 20.47 -18.59 -26.62
C PRO A 210 19.42 -17.72 -27.31
N THR A 211 18.93 -18.15 -28.48
CA THR A 211 17.87 -17.49 -29.27
C THR A 211 16.46 -17.87 -28.82
N GLU A 212 16.29 -18.90 -28.00
CA GLU A 212 14.97 -19.28 -27.49
C GLU A 212 14.57 -18.37 -26.32
N SER A 213 13.31 -17.96 -26.30
CA SER A 213 12.81 -17.03 -25.29
C SER A 213 12.86 -17.66 -23.89
N ALA A 214 13.47 -16.97 -22.93
CA ALA A 214 13.53 -17.44 -21.55
C ALA A 214 12.12 -17.69 -20.99
N LEU A 215 11.96 -18.68 -20.11
CA LEU A 215 10.66 -18.96 -19.48
C LEU A 215 10.61 -18.39 -18.07
N LEU A 216 9.54 -17.69 -17.72
CA LEU A 216 9.23 -17.28 -16.35
C LEU A 216 8.12 -18.19 -15.78
N PRO A 217 8.45 -19.12 -14.86
CA PRO A 217 7.44 -19.93 -14.18
C PRO A 217 6.48 -19.04 -13.35
N THR A 218 5.18 -19.31 -13.45
CA THR A 218 4.14 -18.59 -12.70
C THR A 218 3.25 -19.58 -11.93
N SER A 219 2.92 -19.22 -10.68
CA SER A 219 1.90 -19.88 -9.85
C SER A 219 0.56 -19.17 -10.04
N ILE A 220 -0.51 -19.93 -10.23
CA ILE A 220 -1.86 -19.38 -10.42
C ILE A 220 -2.67 -19.50 -9.13
N ILE A 221 -3.27 -18.39 -8.69
CA ILE A 221 -4.13 -18.35 -7.50
C ILE A 221 -5.54 -17.91 -7.90
N LYS A 222 -6.55 -18.73 -7.57
CA LYS A 222 -7.97 -18.42 -7.76
C LYS A 222 -8.50 -17.57 -6.61
N ALA A 223 -8.20 -16.27 -6.65
CA ALA A 223 -8.40 -15.39 -5.50
C ALA A 223 -9.86 -14.92 -5.31
N HIS A 224 -10.58 -14.60 -6.38
CA HIS A 224 -11.95 -14.05 -6.32
C HIS A 224 -12.84 -14.60 -7.42
N LYS A 225 -14.16 -14.46 -7.26
CA LYS A 225 -15.14 -14.74 -8.33
C LYS A 225 -15.28 -13.60 -9.33
N ASN A 226 -14.98 -12.37 -8.89
CA ASN A 226 -15.07 -11.14 -9.68
C ASN A 226 -13.67 -10.69 -10.10
N GLN A 227 -13.60 -9.78 -11.08
CA GLN A 227 -12.35 -9.17 -11.53
C GLN A 227 -11.51 -8.63 -10.37
N ILE A 228 -10.21 -8.92 -10.41
CA ILE A 228 -9.22 -8.42 -9.44
C ILE A 228 -9.09 -6.90 -9.62
N LYS A 229 -9.19 -6.17 -8.50
CA LYS A 229 -9.03 -4.72 -8.46
C LYS A 229 -7.61 -4.33 -8.02
N LEU A 230 -7.09 -4.94 -6.96
CA LEU A 230 -5.73 -4.71 -6.47
C LEU A 230 -5.03 -6.03 -6.15
N VAL A 231 -3.72 -6.01 -6.33
CA VAL A 231 -2.76 -7.01 -5.88
C VAL A 231 -1.64 -6.26 -5.15
N ARG A 232 -1.26 -6.71 -3.95
CA ARG A 232 -0.11 -6.19 -3.20
C ARG A 232 0.68 -7.30 -2.55
N ILE A 233 2.00 -7.24 -2.59
CA ILE A 233 2.91 -8.20 -1.96
C ILE A 233 3.47 -7.55 -0.69
N ASN A 234 3.67 -8.33 0.38
CA ASN A 234 4.35 -7.82 1.57
C ASN A 234 5.86 -7.64 1.32
N HIS A 235 6.54 -6.86 2.16
CA HIS A 235 7.98 -6.57 1.98
C HIS A 235 8.88 -7.83 2.03
N GLN A 236 8.44 -8.90 2.70
CA GLN A 236 9.15 -10.17 2.77
C GLN A 236 8.94 -11.04 1.51
N GLY A 237 7.98 -10.69 0.64
CA GLY A 237 7.66 -11.46 -0.56
C GLY A 237 6.96 -12.79 -0.28
N THR A 238 6.47 -13.03 0.93
CA THR A 238 5.86 -14.29 1.40
C THR A 238 4.33 -14.32 1.28
N MET A 239 3.71 -13.16 1.15
CA MET A 239 2.26 -12.99 1.12
C MET A 239 1.82 -12.05 0.02
N VAL A 240 0.64 -12.32 -0.55
CA VAL A 240 -0.03 -11.45 -1.52
C VAL A 240 -1.46 -11.16 -1.07
N ALA A 241 -1.77 -9.89 -0.85
CA ALA A 241 -3.12 -9.39 -0.60
C ALA A 241 -3.84 -9.08 -1.92
N THR A 242 -5.11 -9.42 -1.98
CA THR A 242 -5.97 -9.19 -3.15
C THR A 242 -7.35 -8.69 -2.75
N CYS A 243 -7.91 -7.82 -3.57
CA CYS A 243 -9.33 -7.50 -3.52
C CYS A 243 -9.92 -7.50 -4.94
N SER A 244 -11.22 -7.73 -5.04
CA SER A 244 -11.94 -7.64 -6.31
C SER A 244 -12.64 -6.30 -6.46
N VAL A 245 -13.21 -6.04 -7.64
CA VAL A 245 -14.07 -4.87 -7.90
C VAL A 245 -15.29 -4.76 -6.98
N GLN A 246 -15.63 -5.81 -6.23
CA GLN A 246 -16.66 -5.74 -5.19
C GLN A 246 -16.15 -5.04 -3.91
N GLY A 247 -14.87 -5.16 -3.58
CA GLY A 247 -14.25 -4.50 -2.41
C GLY A 247 -14.94 -4.75 -1.06
N THR A 248 -15.69 -5.83 -0.93
CA THR A 248 -16.30 -6.27 0.33
C THR A 248 -15.34 -7.15 1.14
N LEU A 249 -14.47 -7.89 0.44
CA LEU A 249 -13.52 -8.83 1.01
C LEU A 249 -12.09 -8.53 0.53
N ILE A 250 -11.14 -8.73 1.43
CA ILE A 250 -9.71 -8.71 1.17
C ILE A 250 -9.19 -10.10 1.53
N ARG A 251 -8.40 -10.72 0.66
CA ARG A 251 -7.81 -12.05 0.89
C ARG A 251 -6.30 -12.00 0.81
N ILE A 252 -5.63 -12.71 1.70
CA ILE A 252 -4.18 -12.82 1.75
C ILE A 252 -3.82 -14.27 1.45
N PHE A 253 -2.92 -14.48 0.49
CA PHE A 253 -2.44 -15.81 0.09
C PHE A 253 -0.94 -15.92 0.29
N SER A 254 -0.44 -17.14 0.47
CA SER A 254 0.99 -17.43 0.39
C SER A 254 1.48 -17.28 -1.05
N THR A 255 2.58 -16.57 -1.25
CA THR A 255 3.23 -16.48 -2.57
C THR A 255 3.96 -17.77 -2.95
N HIS A 256 4.31 -18.60 -1.96
CA HIS A 256 5.07 -19.82 -2.16
C HIS A 256 4.22 -20.96 -2.74
N ASN A 257 3.06 -21.24 -2.14
CA ASN A 257 2.20 -22.36 -2.53
C ASN A 257 0.77 -21.95 -2.94
N GLY A 258 0.43 -20.66 -2.88
CA GLY A 258 -0.88 -20.14 -3.27
C GLY A 258 -2.02 -20.42 -2.27
N SER A 259 -1.73 -20.95 -1.08
CA SER A 259 -2.76 -21.21 -0.07
C SER A 259 -3.36 -19.91 0.48
N LEU A 260 -4.64 -19.93 0.84
CA LEU A 260 -5.30 -18.81 1.53
C LEU A 260 -4.83 -18.76 2.99
N ILE A 261 -4.25 -17.63 3.41
CA ILE A 261 -3.78 -17.38 4.76
C ILE A 261 -4.87 -16.71 5.60
N LYS A 262 -5.46 -15.61 5.10
CA LYS A 262 -6.52 -14.86 5.79
C LYS A 262 -7.57 -14.32 4.81
N GLU A 263 -8.81 -14.21 5.27
CA GLU A 263 -9.90 -13.49 4.60
C GLU A 263 -10.49 -12.47 5.56
N PHE A 264 -10.46 -11.20 5.16
CA PHE A 264 -11.02 -10.09 5.92
C PHE A 264 -12.23 -9.51 5.23
N ARG A 265 -13.21 -9.09 6.02
CA ARG A 265 -14.36 -8.31 5.58
C ARG A 265 -14.09 -6.83 5.84
N ARG A 266 -14.05 -6.03 4.77
CA ARG A 266 -14.03 -4.57 4.87
C ARG A 266 -15.40 -4.03 5.25
N GLY A 267 -16.47 -4.61 4.69
CA GLY A 267 -17.84 -4.30 5.08
C GLY A 267 -18.89 -4.94 4.19
N MET A 268 -20.15 -4.60 4.45
CA MET A 268 -21.31 -5.16 3.74
C MET A 268 -21.44 -4.59 2.33
N ASP A 269 -21.29 -3.27 2.20
CA ASP A 269 -21.47 -2.59 0.92
C ASP A 269 -20.23 -2.70 0.03
N LYS A 270 -20.48 -2.67 -1.28
CA LYS A 270 -19.45 -2.49 -2.29
C LYS A 270 -18.66 -1.20 -2.02
N ALA A 271 -17.35 -1.29 -2.11
CA ALA A 271 -16.44 -0.16 -2.00
C ALA A 271 -15.32 -0.25 -3.05
N ASP A 272 -14.92 0.88 -3.63
CA ASP A 272 -13.76 0.93 -4.52
C ASP A 272 -12.50 1.05 -3.65
N ILE A 273 -11.90 -0.08 -3.31
CA ILE A 273 -10.61 -0.13 -2.62
C ILE A 273 -9.54 0.27 -3.64
N TYR A 274 -8.84 1.37 -3.36
CA TYR A 274 -7.85 1.92 -4.29
C TYR A 274 -6.41 1.84 -3.76
N GLU A 275 -6.21 1.56 -2.47
CA GLU A 275 -4.89 1.34 -1.89
C GLU A 275 -4.95 0.23 -0.84
N LEU A 276 -3.95 -0.66 -0.88
CA LEU A 276 -3.62 -1.65 0.14
C LEU A 276 -2.13 -1.47 0.44
N SER A 277 -1.73 -1.56 1.71
CA SER A 277 -0.32 -1.46 2.10
C SER A 277 -0.03 -2.35 3.31
N PHE A 278 0.89 -3.29 3.15
CA PHE A 278 1.38 -4.12 4.24
C PHE A 278 2.28 -3.30 5.15
N SER A 279 2.22 -3.58 6.44
CA SER A 279 3.19 -3.03 7.37
C SER A 279 4.59 -3.62 7.11
N PRO A 280 5.68 -2.92 7.50
CA PRO A 280 7.07 -3.33 7.28
C PRO A 280 7.36 -4.78 7.67
N ASN A 281 6.85 -5.24 8.81
CA ASN A 281 7.02 -6.61 9.31
C ASN A 281 5.98 -7.60 8.74
N GLY A 282 4.96 -7.11 8.01
CA GLY A 282 3.90 -7.91 7.40
C GLY A 282 2.81 -8.37 8.37
N SER A 283 2.81 -7.90 9.62
CA SER A 283 1.81 -8.26 10.64
C SER A 283 0.48 -7.54 10.45
N LYS A 284 0.46 -6.36 9.81
CA LYS A 284 -0.76 -5.59 9.56
C LYS A 284 -0.96 -5.27 8.07
N LEU A 285 -2.20 -5.03 7.69
CA LEU A 285 -2.58 -4.55 6.36
C LEU A 285 -3.50 -3.34 6.48
N ALA A 286 -3.09 -2.20 5.92
CA ALA A 286 -3.92 -1.02 5.77
C ALA A 286 -4.70 -1.06 4.45
N ALA A 287 -5.95 -0.60 4.46
CA ALA A 287 -6.80 -0.52 3.28
C ALA A 287 -7.57 0.80 3.23
N LEU A 288 -7.52 1.47 2.07
CA LEU A 288 -8.29 2.67 1.78
C LEU A 288 -9.30 2.43 0.66
N SER A 289 -10.48 3.02 0.83
CA SER A 289 -11.55 2.93 -0.16
C SER A 289 -12.19 4.28 -0.44
N ASN A 290 -12.96 4.37 -1.53
CA ASN A 290 -13.75 5.56 -1.89
C ASN A 290 -14.82 5.97 -0.85
N LYS A 291 -15.04 5.14 0.19
CA LYS A 291 -15.85 5.52 1.36
C LYS A 291 -15.10 6.49 2.29
N GLN A 292 -13.84 6.83 1.98
CA GLN A 292 -12.96 7.66 2.80
C GLN A 292 -12.75 7.08 4.19
N THR A 293 -12.68 5.76 4.29
CA THR A 293 -12.36 5.05 5.53
C THR A 293 -11.01 4.34 5.38
N LEU A 294 -10.14 4.56 6.36
CA LEU A 294 -8.93 3.76 6.56
C LEU A 294 -9.30 2.60 7.46
N HIS A 295 -9.04 1.37 7.01
CA HIS A 295 -9.15 0.16 7.81
C HIS A 295 -7.77 -0.44 8.02
N VAL A 296 -7.51 -0.96 9.22
CA VAL A 296 -6.30 -1.76 9.51
C VAL A 296 -6.72 -3.16 9.96
N PHE A 297 -6.12 -4.17 9.34
CA PHE A 297 -6.35 -5.58 9.63
C PHE A 297 -5.10 -6.20 10.23
N GLN A 298 -5.26 -6.95 11.32
CA GLN A 298 -4.18 -7.74 11.92
C GLN A 298 -4.10 -9.11 11.24
N ILE A 299 -2.91 -9.49 10.81
CA ILE A 299 -2.63 -10.76 10.11
C ILE A 299 -2.07 -11.79 11.11
N PHE A 300 -1.02 -11.41 11.84
CA PHE A 300 -0.34 -12.21 12.85
C PHE A 300 -0.06 -11.35 14.08
N GLU A 301 -0.04 -11.91 15.28
CA GLU A 301 0.44 -11.17 16.45
C GLU A 301 1.94 -10.91 16.35
N THR A 302 2.36 -9.71 16.73
CA THR A 302 3.74 -9.43 17.12
C THR A 302 3.89 -9.98 18.54
N ASP A 303 4.54 -11.13 18.69
CA ASP A 303 4.85 -11.72 20.00
C ASP A 303 5.67 -10.70 20.80
N ASN A 304 5.01 -9.93 21.67
CA ASN A 304 5.68 -9.26 22.76
C ASN A 304 6.08 -10.37 23.73
N GLY A 305 7.34 -10.81 23.65
CA GLY A 305 7.84 -11.97 24.38
C GLY A 305 7.56 -11.88 25.88
N ASP A 306 6.46 -12.49 26.31
CA ASP A 306 6.21 -13.00 27.66
C ASP A 306 4.77 -13.56 27.73
N THR A 307 4.48 -14.64 27.00
CA THR A 307 3.57 -15.72 27.43
C THR A 307 3.50 -16.82 26.35
N LYS A 308 4.13 -17.97 26.62
CA LYS A 308 3.80 -19.21 25.91
C LYS A 308 2.38 -19.61 26.32
N SER A 309 1.37 -19.23 25.54
CA SER A 309 0.02 -19.78 25.65
C SER A 309 -0.28 -20.65 24.41
N HIS A 310 -0.83 -21.83 24.69
CA HIS A 310 -1.06 -22.91 23.74
C HIS A 310 -2.02 -22.51 22.61
N ASP A 311 -1.57 -22.78 21.39
CA ASP A 311 -2.29 -23.22 20.19
C ASP A 311 -3.84 -23.17 20.27
N HIS A 312 -4.39 -21.96 20.11
CA HIS A 312 -5.74 -21.78 19.60
C HIS A 312 -5.72 -20.66 18.56
N SER A 313 -6.21 -20.98 17.36
CA SER A 313 -6.43 -20.05 16.26
C SER A 313 -7.43 -18.96 16.68
N HIS A 314 -6.95 -17.93 17.37
CA HIS A 314 -7.73 -16.74 17.62
C HIS A 314 -7.86 -15.97 16.29
N ASP A 315 -9.10 -15.61 15.97
CA ASP A 315 -9.40 -14.74 14.85
C ASP A 315 -9.07 -13.32 15.31
N ASN A 316 -7.88 -12.83 14.96
CA ASN A 316 -7.28 -11.61 15.51
C ASN A 316 -7.91 -10.29 14.98
N GLY A 317 -9.13 -10.36 14.47
CA GLY A 317 -9.92 -9.19 14.07
C GLY A 317 -11.21 -9.10 14.86
N THR A 318 -11.86 -7.94 14.81
CA THR A 318 -13.15 -7.79 15.47
C THR A 318 -14.16 -8.72 14.81
N SER A 319 -14.96 -9.42 15.61
CA SER A 319 -16.08 -10.19 15.10
C SER A 319 -17.35 -9.33 15.12
N HIS A 320 -18.31 -9.65 14.26
CA HIS A 320 -19.56 -8.90 14.22
C HIS A 320 -20.27 -8.98 15.60
N PRO A 321 -20.80 -7.89 16.16
CA PRO A 321 -21.43 -7.91 17.49
C PRO A 321 -22.54 -8.96 17.65
N LEU A 322 -23.25 -9.23 16.55
CA LEU A 322 -24.33 -10.22 16.49
C LEU A 322 -23.86 -11.69 16.32
N LYS A 323 -22.54 -11.95 16.23
CA LYS A 323 -21.97 -13.31 16.04
C LYS A 323 -22.45 -14.31 17.10
N ASN A 324 -22.58 -13.85 18.35
CA ASN A 324 -22.96 -14.70 19.48
C ASN A 324 -24.48 -14.77 19.73
N TYR A 325 -25.27 -13.97 19.00
CA TYR A 325 -26.72 -13.89 19.20
C TYR A 325 -27.53 -14.75 18.20
N ILE A 326 -26.87 -15.34 17.19
CA ILE A 326 -27.52 -16.19 16.19
C ILE A 326 -26.91 -17.61 16.26
N PRO A 327 -27.68 -18.63 16.71
CA PRO A 327 -27.20 -20.00 16.88
C PRO A 327 -26.63 -20.58 15.58
N LYS A 328 -25.56 -21.38 15.72
CA LYS A 328 -25.00 -22.19 14.62
C LYS A 328 -26.02 -23.29 14.27
N GLY A 329 -26.87 -23.09 13.26
CA GLY A 329 -27.86 -24.08 12.84
C GLY A 329 -29.08 -23.52 12.11
N LEU A 330 -29.43 -22.24 12.30
CA LEU A 330 -30.36 -21.51 11.42
C LEU A 330 -29.58 -20.83 10.29
N TRP A 331 -30.30 -20.36 9.25
CA TRP A 331 -29.77 -19.67 8.07
C TRP A 331 -28.94 -18.43 8.45
N ARG A 332 -27.68 -18.66 8.85
CA ARG A 332 -26.80 -17.64 9.41
C ARG A 332 -26.03 -16.97 8.27
N PRO A 333 -26.18 -15.66 8.07
CA PRO A 333 -25.42 -14.97 7.03
C PRO A 333 -23.91 -15.08 7.25
N LYS A 334 -23.16 -15.47 6.22
CA LYS A 334 -21.69 -15.67 6.26
C LYS A 334 -20.89 -14.47 6.78
N TYR A 335 -21.44 -13.26 6.71
CA TYR A 335 -20.75 -12.06 7.19
C TYR A 335 -20.63 -12.00 8.71
N LEU A 336 -21.50 -12.70 9.45
CA LEU A 336 -21.46 -12.77 10.91
C LEU A 336 -20.29 -13.61 11.43
N ASP A 337 -19.70 -14.44 10.58
CA ASP A 337 -18.51 -15.23 10.90
C ASP A 337 -17.22 -14.62 10.36
N SER A 338 -17.31 -13.50 9.64
CA SER A 338 -16.14 -12.86 9.04
C SER A 338 -15.26 -12.14 10.07
N VAL A 339 -13.98 -12.04 9.75
CA VAL A 339 -12.98 -11.25 10.49
C VAL A 339 -12.98 -9.82 9.96
N TRP A 340 -13.07 -8.84 10.84
CA TRP A 340 -13.11 -7.42 10.47
C TRP A 340 -11.83 -6.71 10.90
N SER A 341 -11.69 -5.44 10.48
CA SER A 341 -10.55 -4.59 10.86
C SER A 341 -10.46 -4.44 12.39
N ILE A 342 -9.24 -4.38 12.92
CA ILE A 342 -8.98 -4.12 14.35
C ILE A 342 -9.32 -2.67 14.72
N CYS A 343 -9.15 -1.75 13.76
CA CYS A 343 -9.53 -0.35 13.89
C CYS A 343 -9.84 0.25 12.52
N ASN A 344 -10.62 1.33 12.53
CA ASN A 344 -10.90 2.10 11.34
C ASN A 344 -11.17 3.57 11.70
N VAL A 345 -10.94 4.47 10.75
CA VAL A 345 -11.23 5.90 10.90
C VAL A 345 -11.80 6.47 9.61
N HIS A 346 -12.83 7.33 9.74
CA HIS A 346 -13.34 8.12 8.62
C HIS A 346 -12.47 9.35 8.42
N LEU A 347 -11.85 9.43 7.25
CA LEU A 347 -10.92 10.50 6.87
C LEU A 347 -11.69 11.75 6.46
N LYS A 348 -11.23 12.88 6.98
CA LYS A 348 -11.77 14.22 6.70
C LYS A 348 -10.64 15.14 6.26
N ASN A 349 -10.94 16.08 5.37
CA ASN A 349 -9.95 17.03 4.88
C ASN A 349 -9.47 17.92 6.05
N PRO A 350 -8.19 17.82 6.46
CA PRO A 350 -7.69 18.57 7.62
C PRO A 350 -7.70 20.08 7.41
N VAL A 351 -7.59 20.55 6.16
CA VAL A 351 -7.64 21.98 5.84
C VAL A 351 -9.02 22.57 6.17
N PHE A 352 -10.10 21.88 5.81
CA PHE A 352 -11.46 22.35 6.10
C PHE A 352 -11.85 22.18 7.57
N ASP A 353 -11.37 21.13 8.25
CA ASP A 353 -11.59 20.94 9.68
C ASP A 353 -10.96 22.09 10.50
N ALA A 354 -9.78 22.59 10.13
CA ALA A 354 -9.14 23.72 10.78
C ALA A 354 -9.91 25.05 10.62
N HIS A 355 -10.61 25.22 9.48
CA HIS A 355 -11.36 26.45 9.17
C HIS A 355 -12.79 26.47 9.72
N ARG A 356 -13.35 25.33 10.15
CA ARG A 356 -14.68 25.25 10.78
C ARG A 356 -14.78 25.94 12.14
N SER A 357 -13.66 26.30 12.77
CA SER A 357 -13.64 27.09 14.01
C SER A 357 -14.01 28.57 13.80
N ALA A 358 -14.21 29.03 12.56
CA ALA A 358 -14.60 30.41 12.26
C ALA A 358 -15.72 30.45 11.21
N ASN A 359 -16.97 30.52 11.68
CA ASN A 359 -18.15 30.99 10.95
C ASN A 359 -18.35 30.48 9.51
N SER A 360 -19.07 29.37 9.34
CA SER A 360 -20.10 29.22 8.29
C SER A 360 -20.72 27.82 8.34
N GLY A 361 -22.05 27.77 8.38
CA GLY A 361 -22.86 26.54 8.32
C GLY A 361 -22.93 25.94 6.91
N ASP A 362 -21.92 26.13 6.07
CA ASP A 362 -21.92 25.58 4.71
C ASP A 362 -21.29 24.18 4.72
N ALA A 363 -22.12 23.19 5.02
CA ALA A 363 -21.80 21.78 4.94
C ALA A 363 -21.81 21.29 3.48
N THR A 364 -21.32 22.08 2.53
CA THR A 364 -20.94 21.54 1.22
C THR A 364 -19.80 20.57 1.46
N HIS A 365 -20.12 19.27 1.53
CA HIS A 365 -19.15 18.20 1.47
C HIS A 365 -18.09 18.54 0.42
N ASP A 366 -16.82 18.55 0.81
CA ASP A 366 -15.71 18.78 -0.14
C ASP A 366 -15.66 17.60 -1.11
N ASN A 367 -16.52 17.66 -2.14
CA ASN A 367 -16.63 16.67 -3.20
C ASN A 367 -15.29 16.49 -3.93
N GLY A 368 -14.38 17.48 -3.83
CA GLY A 368 -13.01 17.39 -4.32
C GLY A 368 -12.18 16.39 -3.52
N PHE A 369 -12.21 16.48 -2.19
CA PHE A 369 -11.49 15.55 -1.31
C PHE A 369 -12.03 14.11 -1.41
N TYR A 370 -13.35 13.92 -1.53
CA TYR A 370 -13.93 12.59 -1.74
C TYR A 370 -13.46 11.90 -3.03
N LYS A 371 -13.11 12.69 -4.04
CA LYS A 371 -12.54 12.22 -5.31
C LYS A 371 -11.02 12.14 -5.28
N ASP A 372 -10.38 12.70 -4.26
CA ASP A 372 -8.95 12.60 -4.10
C ASP A 372 -8.53 11.15 -3.84
N ARG A 373 -7.29 10.84 -4.19
CA ARG A 373 -6.68 9.54 -4.02
C ARG A 373 -5.44 9.70 -3.17
N CYS A 374 -5.22 8.71 -2.32
CA CYS A 374 -4.19 8.75 -1.30
C CYS A 374 -3.32 7.51 -1.41
N LYS A 375 -2.03 7.68 -1.12
CA LYS A 375 -1.05 6.61 -0.99
C LYS A 375 -0.67 6.43 0.48
N ILE A 376 -0.44 5.17 0.87
CA ILE A 376 -0.07 4.79 2.23
C ILE A 376 1.41 4.40 2.21
N GLY A 377 2.19 4.97 3.12
CA GLY A 377 3.54 4.49 3.43
C GLY A 377 3.65 4.28 4.92
N TRP A 378 4.17 3.13 5.34
CA TRP A 378 4.36 2.86 6.76
C TRP A 378 5.64 3.49 7.28
N CYS A 379 5.56 4.10 8.46
CA CYS A 379 6.76 4.59 9.12
C CYS A 379 7.55 3.39 9.66
N ARG A 380 8.88 3.48 9.59
CA ARG A 380 9.77 2.52 10.23
C ARG A 380 10.41 3.20 11.42
N ASP A 381 10.22 2.66 12.60
CA ASP A 381 11.06 3.04 13.73
C ASP A 381 12.37 2.25 13.63
N VAL A 382 13.47 2.99 13.45
CA VAL A 382 14.81 2.40 13.39
C VAL A 382 15.20 1.79 14.74
N ASN A 383 14.64 2.32 15.84
CA ASN A 383 14.92 1.90 17.20
C ASN A 383 13.99 0.79 17.67
N ASN A 384 12.82 0.62 17.03
CA ASN A 384 11.82 -0.37 17.42
C ASN A 384 11.19 -1.03 16.19
N GLN A 385 11.94 -1.92 15.55
CA GLN A 385 11.50 -2.63 14.33
C GLN A 385 10.29 -3.54 14.55
N ASP A 386 9.92 -3.80 15.80
CA ASP A 386 8.84 -4.69 16.17
C ASP A 386 7.48 -3.98 16.24
N GLN A 387 7.45 -2.64 16.23
CA GLN A 387 6.22 -1.85 16.34
C GLN A 387 5.88 -1.11 15.05
N ASP A 388 5.11 -1.78 14.19
CA ASP A 388 4.47 -1.19 13.02
C ASP A 388 3.21 -0.41 13.41
N ASP A 389 3.39 0.67 14.18
CA ASP A 389 2.29 1.40 14.81
C ASP A 389 2.03 2.77 14.19
N SER A 390 2.76 3.17 13.16
CA SER A 390 2.49 4.44 12.48
C SER A 390 2.58 4.38 10.97
N MET A 391 1.76 5.19 10.31
CA MET A 391 1.70 5.28 8.86
C MET A 391 1.41 6.70 8.40
N VAL A 392 1.83 6.99 7.18
CA VAL A 392 1.63 8.25 6.49
C VAL A 392 0.68 8.06 5.33
N LEU A 393 -0.24 9.01 5.21
CA LEU A 393 -1.16 9.20 4.11
C LEU A 393 -0.71 10.42 3.29
N VAL A 394 -0.48 10.24 1.98
CA VAL A 394 -0.18 11.35 1.07
C VAL A 394 -1.27 11.46 0.00
N TRP A 395 -1.98 12.59 0.03
CA TRP A 395 -3.10 12.90 -0.87
C TRP A 395 -2.62 13.58 -2.13
N GLN A 396 -3.01 13.02 -3.28
CA GLN A 396 -2.46 13.40 -4.56
C GLN A 396 -2.93 14.78 -5.05
N ASN A 397 -4.24 15.04 -5.06
CA ASN A 397 -4.81 16.27 -5.65
C ASN A 397 -4.91 17.42 -4.66
N SER A 398 -4.87 17.13 -3.36
CA SER A 398 -4.86 18.15 -2.31
C SER A 398 -3.46 18.46 -1.81
N GLY A 399 -2.46 17.62 -2.12
CA GLY A 399 -1.09 17.82 -1.67
C GLY A 399 -0.94 17.76 -0.14
N ILE A 400 -1.78 16.96 0.53
CA ILE A 400 -1.78 16.85 1.98
C ILE A 400 -0.98 15.62 2.39
N TRP A 401 -0.13 15.77 3.41
CA TRP A 401 0.54 14.71 4.13
C TRP A 401 -0.09 14.59 5.52
N GLU A 402 -0.44 13.40 5.96
CA GLU A 402 -0.97 13.13 7.30
C GLU A 402 -0.28 11.92 7.91
N LYS A 403 0.07 11.99 9.19
CA LYS A 403 0.59 10.86 9.96
C LYS A 403 -0.46 10.37 10.94
N PHE A 404 -0.66 9.06 10.93
CA PHE A 404 -1.55 8.33 11.83
C PHE A 404 -0.74 7.36 12.68
N VAL A 405 -1.18 7.20 13.93
CA VAL A 405 -0.64 6.24 14.88
C VAL A 405 -1.76 5.29 15.30
N ILE A 406 -1.43 4.01 15.39
CA ILE A 406 -2.28 2.93 15.89
C ILE A 406 -1.98 2.81 17.38
N LEU A 407 -3.00 2.95 18.22
CA LEU A 407 -2.86 2.91 19.67
C LEU A 407 -3.82 1.86 20.25
N GLU A 408 -3.37 1.18 21.29
CA GLU A 408 -4.23 0.37 22.14
C GLU A 408 -5.06 1.28 23.03
N LYS A 409 -6.37 1.04 23.08
CA LYS A 409 -7.29 1.82 23.92
C LYS A 409 -7.25 1.27 25.34
N GLU A 410 -6.82 2.08 26.29
CA GLU A 410 -6.90 1.75 27.72
C GLU A 410 -8.34 1.38 28.09
N GLN A 411 -8.51 0.22 28.72
CA GLN A 411 -9.79 -0.18 29.27
C GLN A 411 -10.13 0.77 30.41
N GLN A 412 -11.08 1.67 30.19
CA GLN A 412 -11.69 2.41 31.30
C GLN A 412 -12.31 1.36 32.22
N GLN A 413 -11.69 1.11 33.37
CA GLN A 413 -12.36 0.44 34.48
C GLN A 413 -13.61 1.25 34.76
N VAL A 414 -14.77 0.72 34.36
CA VAL A 414 -16.05 1.26 34.76
C VAL A 414 -16.07 1.10 36.27
N SER A 415 -15.75 2.16 37.02
CA SER A 415 -16.09 2.23 38.43
C SER A 415 -17.60 2.04 38.46
N SER A 416 -18.03 0.88 38.95
CA SER A 416 -19.43 0.56 39.13
C SER A 416 -20.09 1.73 39.86
N LYS A 417 -21.00 2.44 39.18
CA LYS A 417 -22.02 3.19 39.90
C LYS A 417 -22.86 2.14 40.60
N THR A 418 -22.58 1.93 41.88
CA THR A 418 -23.33 1.08 42.80
C THR A 418 -24.78 1.56 42.84
N HIS A 419 -25.64 0.93 42.05
CA HIS A 419 -27.05 0.82 42.38
C HIS A 419 -27.18 -0.39 43.30
N TYR A 420 -27.30 -0.15 44.61
CA TYR A 420 -27.69 -1.19 45.56
C TYR A 420 -29.10 -1.68 45.22
N SER A 421 -29.22 -2.90 44.69
CA SER A 421 -30.47 -3.67 44.74
C SER A 421 -30.31 -4.79 45.77
N LEU A 422 -31.24 -4.85 46.71
CA LEU A 422 -31.24 -5.63 47.95
C LEU A 422 -31.51 -7.14 47.77
N GLU A 423 -31.00 -7.77 46.71
CA GLU A 423 -31.13 -9.22 46.48
C GLU A 423 -29.81 -9.82 46.01
N GLU A 424 -28.84 -9.85 46.91
CA GLU A 424 -27.58 -10.57 46.71
C GLU A 424 -27.54 -11.77 47.66
N SER A 425 -28.17 -12.85 47.22
CA SER A 425 -28.01 -14.19 47.80
C SER A 425 -28.28 -15.20 46.69
N LEU A 426 -27.25 -15.97 46.33
CA LEU A 426 -27.22 -17.07 45.35
C LEU A 426 -26.93 -16.68 43.89
N ARG A 427 -25.67 -16.37 43.58
CA ARG A 427 -25.05 -16.82 42.31
C ARG A 427 -23.63 -17.31 42.59
N ASN A 428 -23.35 -18.55 42.17
CA ASN A 428 -22.03 -19.15 42.20
C ASN A 428 -21.06 -18.28 41.40
N ASP A 429 -19.96 -17.91 42.05
CA ASP A 429 -18.85 -17.18 41.47
C ASP A 429 -17.97 -18.15 40.69
N ASP A 430 -18.34 -18.39 39.42
CA ASP A 430 -17.59 -19.23 38.49
C ASP A 430 -17.52 -18.57 37.10
N SER A 431 -17.44 -17.24 37.07
CA SER A 431 -17.12 -16.50 35.85
C SER A 431 -15.63 -16.22 35.79
N ARG A 432 -14.91 -17.03 34.99
CA ARG A 432 -13.58 -16.63 34.49
C ARG A 432 -13.70 -15.20 33.93
N PRO A 433 -12.72 -14.30 34.18
CA PRO A 433 -12.76 -12.98 33.59
C PRO A 433 -12.80 -13.17 32.07
N VAL A 434 -13.92 -12.77 31.46
CA VAL A 434 -14.00 -12.67 30.00
C VAL A 434 -13.03 -11.55 29.65
N HIS A 435 -11.82 -11.89 29.21
CA HIS A 435 -10.90 -10.92 28.63
C HIS A 435 -11.63 -10.24 27.48
N GLU A 436 -12.06 -8.98 27.69
CA GLU A 436 -12.58 -8.19 26.59
C GLU A 436 -11.48 -8.02 25.54
N PRO A 437 -11.80 -8.19 24.25
CA PRO A 437 -10.79 -8.10 23.21
C PRO A 437 -10.15 -6.71 23.22
N THR A 438 -8.81 -6.68 23.17
CA THR A 438 -8.03 -5.46 23.00
C THR A 438 -8.60 -4.61 21.86
N ARG A 439 -8.92 -3.35 22.16
CA ARG A 439 -9.45 -2.41 21.19
C ARG A 439 -8.34 -1.50 20.71
N TRP A 440 -8.23 -1.36 19.39
CA TRP A 440 -7.26 -0.50 18.75
C TRP A 440 -7.97 0.74 18.18
N GLU A 441 -7.28 1.88 18.17
CA GLU A 441 -7.75 3.10 17.52
C GLU A 441 -6.68 3.72 16.61
N LEU A 442 -7.14 4.47 15.61
CA LEU A 442 -6.29 5.23 14.70
C LEU A 442 -6.41 6.71 15.04
N LEU A 443 -5.34 7.32 15.49
CA LEU A 443 -5.28 8.75 15.79
C LEU A 443 -4.42 9.48 14.76
N ARG A 444 -4.93 10.61 14.26
CA ARG A 444 -4.13 11.53 13.45
C ARG A 444 -3.17 12.26 14.38
N GLU A 445 -1.88 11.96 14.26
CA GLU A 445 -0.83 12.61 15.05
C GLU A 445 -0.50 14.00 14.49
N SER A 446 -0.34 14.12 13.17
CA SER A 446 0.04 15.39 12.52
C SER A 446 -0.35 15.46 11.05
N TRP A 447 -0.34 16.66 10.48
CA TRP A 447 -0.54 16.88 9.04
C TRP A 447 0.20 18.12 8.52
N ARG A 448 0.45 18.15 7.20
CA ARG A 448 1.10 19.24 6.44
C ARG A 448 0.50 19.37 5.04
N GLU A 449 0.50 20.58 4.49
CA GLU A 449 0.26 20.85 3.06
C GLU A 449 1.62 21.00 2.36
N LEU A 450 1.78 20.40 1.16
CA LEU A 450 3.05 20.17 0.46
C LEU A 450 3.27 21.03 -0.80
#